data_AF-A0A3N5I5X5-F1
#
_entry.id   AF-A0A3N5I5X5-F1
#
_cell.length_a   1.000
_cell.length_b   1.000
_cell.length_c   1.000
_cell.angle_alpha   90.00
_cell.angle_beta   90.00
_cell.angle_gamma   90.00
#
_symmetry.space_group_name_H-M   'P 1'
#
loop_
_entity.id
_entity.type
_entity.pdbx_description
1 polymer ?
#
loop_
_entity_poly.entity_id
_entity_poly.type
_entity_poly.pdbx_seq_one_letter_code
_entity_poly.pdbx_strand_id
1 'polypeptide(L)'
;MVTVLVFGLTLRDAVGETEFELAVSEPTTVRRLIESNQDRMGPLLQFLVNRELMIAVNKKVSGEDTPIKDGDIVKLSHQSRTSYDGTRDIPV
;
A
#
# COMPACT_ATOMS: atom_id res chain seq x y z
N MET A 1 5.71 -15.84 5.95
CA MET A 1 4.59 -15.15 5.30
C MET A 1 4.77 -13.66 5.48
N VAL A 2 4.42 -12.83 4.51
CA VAL A 2 4.24 -11.38 4.68
C VAL A 2 2.76 -11.10 4.79
N THR A 3 2.35 -10.33 5.80
CA THR A 3 0.96 -9.92 5.99
C THR A 3 0.74 -8.57 5.33
N VAL A 4 -0.21 -8.49 4.40
CA VAL A 4 -0.62 -7.26 3.72
C VAL A 4 -1.94 -6.77 4.32
N LEU A 5 -1.97 -5.52 4.75
CA LEU A 5 -3.16 -4.86 5.27
C LEU A 5 -3.58 -3.72 4.34
N VAL A 6 -4.81 -3.76 3.84
CA VAL A 6 -5.36 -2.79 2.89
C VAL A 6 -6.31 -1.83 3.61
N PHE A 7 -5.98 -0.55 3.56
CA PHE A 7 -6.72 0.53 4.22
C PHE A 7 -7.24 1.57 3.22
N GLY A 8 -8.39 2.14 3.58
CA GLY A 8 -9.14 3.08 2.74
C GLY A 8 -10.08 2.35 1.80
N LEU A 9 -11.31 2.88 1.68
CA LEU A 9 -12.35 2.30 0.82
C LEU A 9 -11.85 2.17 -0.62
N THR A 10 -11.16 3.18 -1.14
CA THR A 10 -10.59 3.18 -2.50
C THR A 10 -9.69 1.96 -2.78
N LEU A 11 -8.78 1.61 -1.87
CA LEU A 11 -7.91 0.43 -2.09
C LEU A 11 -8.65 -0.88 -1.83
N ARG A 12 -9.55 -0.91 -0.84
CA ARG A 12 -10.35 -2.10 -0.52
C ARG A 12 -11.30 -2.45 -1.65
N ASP A 13 -11.94 -1.47 -2.28
CA ASP A 13 -12.82 -1.67 -3.43
C ASP A 13 -12.02 -2.14 -4.66
N ALA A 14 -10.77 -1.68 -4.80
CA ALA A 14 -9.89 -2.09 -5.89
C ALA A 14 -9.35 -3.52 -5.72
N VAL A 15 -9.00 -3.92 -4.49
CA VAL A 15 -8.40 -5.23 -4.20
C VAL A 15 -9.45 -6.29 -3.81
N GLY A 16 -10.60 -5.87 -3.30
CA GLY A 16 -11.65 -6.75 -2.78
C GLY A 16 -11.35 -7.39 -1.41
N GLU A 17 -10.15 -7.18 -0.87
CA GLU A 17 -9.69 -7.76 0.38
C GLU A 17 -9.19 -6.67 1.35
N THR A 18 -9.39 -6.89 2.65
CA THR A 18 -8.90 -5.97 3.69
C THR A 18 -7.56 -6.38 4.29
N GLU A 19 -7.27 -7.69 4.27
CA GLU A 19 -6.09 -8.29 4.84
C GLU A 19 -5.85 -9.63 4.18
N PHE A 20 -4.58 -9.94 3.89
CA PHE A 20 -4.18 -11.23 3.40
C PHE A 20 -2.71 -11.51 3.60
N GLU A 21 -2.32 -12.78 3.50
CA GLU A 21 -0.94 -13.21 3.56
C GLU A 21 -0.41 -13.60 2.19
N LEU A 22 0.88 -13.31 1.96
CA LEU A 22 1.63 -13.71 0.78
C LEU A 22 2.89 -14.46 1.20
N ALA A 23 3.17 -15.55 0.48
CA ALA A 23 4.43 -16.27 0.65
C ALA A 23 5.56 -15.48 -0.03
N VAL A 24 6.67 -15.29 0.70
CA VAL A 24 7.86 -14.60 0.19
C VAL A 24 9.05 -15.50 0.43
N SER A 25 9.58 -16.09 -0.63
CA SER A 25 10.67 -17.07 -0.56
C SER A 25 12.03 -16.44 -0.30
N GLU A 26 12.24 -15.21 -0.78
CA GLU A 26 13.48 -14.46 -0.64
C GLU A 26 13.18 -13.00 -0.27
N PRO A 27 14.07 -12.30 0.46
CA PRO A 27 13.90 -10.87 0.72
C PRO A 27 13.67 -10.09 -0.58
N THR A 28 12.61 -9.30 -0.61
CA THR A 28 12.16 -8.57 -1.81
C THR A 28 11.81 -7.13 -1.46
N THR A 29 11.36 -6.31 -2.41
CA THR A 29 10.85 -4.96 -2.11
C THR A 29 9.33 -4.93 -2.13
N VAL A 30 8.72 -3.91 -1.51
CA VAL A 30 7.26 -3.73 -1.58
C VAL A 30 6.78 -3.62 -3.02
N ARG A 31 7.50 -2.88 -3.87
CA ARG A 31 7.26 -2.82 -5.31
C ARG A 31 7.24 -4.21 -5.95
N ARG A 32 8.29 -5.00 -5.71
CA ARG A 32 8.40 -6.35 -6.27
C ARG A 32 7.33 -7.30 -5.75
N LEU A 33 6.89 -7.15 -4.50
CA LEU A 33 5.77 -7.91 -3.95
C LEU A 33 4.48 -7.65 -4.73
N ILE A 34 4.17 -6.38 -4.99
CA ILE A 34 2.99 -5.98 -5.79
C ILE A 34 3.11 -6.50 -7.22
N GLU A 35 4.27 -6.31 -7.87
CA GLU A 35 4.51 -6.74 -9.25
C GLU A 35 4.46 -8.26 -9.44
N SER A 36 4.85 -9.03 -8.42
CA SER A 36 4.89 -10.51 -8.47
C SER A 36 3.55 -11.17 -8.14
N ASN A 37 2.61 -10.43 -7.54
CA ASN A 37 1.30 -10.94 -7.12
C ASN A 37 0.18 -10.15 -7.83
N GLN A 38 0.26 -10.03 -9.16
CA GLN A 38 -0.67 -9.19 -9.95
C GLN A 38 -2.12 -9.67 -9.89
N ASP A 39 -2.33 -10.96 -9.69
CA ASP A 39 -3.62 -11.59 -9.51
C ASP A 39 -4.43 -10.97 -8.35
N ARG A 40 -3.75 -10.57 -7.27
CA ARG A 40 -4.39 -9.96 -6.09
C ARG A 40 -4.05 -8.49 -5.91
N MET A 41 -2.80 -8.13 -6.16
CA MET A 41 -2.26 -6.79 -5.92
C MET A 41 -2.17 -5.93 -7.19
N GLY A 42 -2.47 -6.48 -8.36
CA GLY A 42 -2.41 -5.74 -9.63
C GLY A 42 -3.14 -4.39 -9.61
N PRO A 43 -4.36 -4.29 -9.04
CA PRO A 43 -5.07 -3.02 -8.92
C PRO A 43 -4.32 -1.94 -8.14
N LEU A 44 -3.37 -2.32 -7.26
CA LEU A 44 -2.58 -1.39 -6.45
C LEU A 44 -1.49 -0.67 -7.25
N LEU A 45 -1.07 -1.22 -8.39
CA LEU A 45 0.00 -0.65 -9.22
C LEU A 45 -0.35 0.76 -9.72
N GLN A 46 -1.62 1.02 -10.05
CA GLN A 46 -2.05 2.36 -10.50
C GLN A 46 -1.83 3.42 -9.41
N PHE A 47 -2.15 3.09 -8.16
CA PHE A 47 -1.98 3.99 -7.02
C PHE A 47 -0.50 4.18 -6.68
N LEU A 48 0.31 3.13 -6.85
CA LEU A 48 1.77 3.22 -6.70
C LEU A 48 2.36 4.21 -7.72
N VAL A 49 2.02 4.06 -9.01
CA VAL A 49 2.50 4.92 -10.11
C VAL A 49 2.04 6.37 -9.93
N ASN A 50 0.80 6.59 -9.49
CA ASN A 50 0.25 7.91 -9.24
C ASN A 50 0.75 8.57 -7.94
N ARG A 51 1.57 7.87 -7.15
CA ARG A 51 2.00 8.28 -5.79
C ARG A 51 0.85 8.49 -4.81
N GLU A 52 -0.25 7.77 -5.03
CA GLU A 52 -1.46 7.75 -4.20
C GLU A 52 -1.46 6.59 -3.21
N LEU A 53 -0.37 5.82 -3.16
CA LEU A 53 -0.17 4.71 -2.24
C LEU A 53 0.78 5.11 -1.10
N MET A 54 0.27 5.19 0.12
CA MET A 54 1.10 5.30 1.32
C MET A 54 1.43 3.90 1.85
N ILE A 55 2.73 3.65 2.00
CA ILE A 55 3.28 2.35 2.42
C ILE A 55 3.83 2.47 3.84
N ALA A 56 3.52 1.50 4.69
CA ALA A 56 4.17 1.34 5.97
C ALA A 56 4.57 -0.12 6.21
N VAL A 57 5.83 -0.34 6.59
CA VAL A 57 6.35 -1.68 6.93
C VAL A 57 6.60 -1.70 8.43
N ASN A 58 6.05 -2.68 9.14
CA ASN A 58 6.22 -2.84 10.58
C ASN A 58 5.95 -1.54 11.37
N LYS A 59 4.84 -0.87 11.05
CA LYS A 59 4.38 0.39 11.65
C LYS A 59 5.24 1.63 11.33
N LYS A 60 6.24 1.51 10.45
CA LYS A 60 7.07 2.62 9.98
C LYS A 60 6.68 3.02 8.56
N VAL A 61 6.49 4.32 8.32
CA VAL A 61 6.27 4.85 6.96
C VAL A 61 7.52 4.59 6.11
N SER A 62 7.30 4.03 4.93
CA SER A 62 8.32 3.41 4.11
C SER A 62 8.07 3.71 2.63
N GLY A 63 9.11 3.58 1.81
CA GLY A 63 9.01 3.67 0.36
C GLY A 63 8.76 2.31 -0.31
N GLU A 64 8.46 2.34 -1.60
CA GLU A 64 8.25 1.14 -2.43
C GLU A 64 9.50 0.26 -2.58
N ASP A 65 10.69 0.85 -2.49
CA ASP A 65 11.98 0.15 -2.55
C ASP A 65 12.39 -0.43 -1.19
N THR A 66 11.56 -0.28 -0.16
CA THR A 66 11.85 -0.83 1.18
C THR A 66 11.94 -2.35 1.10
N PRO A 67 13.04 -2.95 1.60
CA PRO A 67 13.16 -4.40 1.65
C PRO A 67 12.18 -4.97 2.68
N ILE A 68 11.52 -6.05 2.32
CA ILE A 68 10.60 -6.82 3.14
C ILE A 68 11.00 -8.30 3.10
N LYS A 69 10.68 -9.02 4.16
CA LYS A 69 10.98 -10.43 4.34
C LYS A 69 9.86 -11.14 5.07
N ASP A 70 10.00 -12.46 5.15
CA ASP A 70 9.14 -13.31 5.95
C ASP A 70 8.94 -12.76 7.38
N GLY A 71 7.68 -12.63 7.79
CA GLY A 71 7.25 -12.10 9.08
C GLY A 71 6.92 -10.60 9.09
N ASP A 72 7.20 -9.87 8.01
CA ASP A 72 6.89 -8.44 7.95
C ASP A 72 5.39 -8.19 7.72
N ILE A 73 4.92 -7.05 8.27
CA ILE A 73 3.57 -6.54 8.05
C ILE A 73 3.65 -5.30 7.17
N VAL A 74 3.02 -5.36 6.00
CA VAL A 74 2.95 -4.28 5.02
C VAL A 74 1.54 -3.68 5.05
N LYS A 75 1.44 -2.43 5.48
CA LYS A 75 0.21 -1.65 5.43
C LYS A 75 0.21 -0.76 4.19
N LEU A 76 -0.87 -0.84 3.43
CA LEU A 76 -1.13 -0.05 2.24
C LEU A 76 -2.35 0.83 2.48
N SER A 77 -2.21 2.13 2.26
CA SER A 77 -3.30 3.11 2.49
C SER A 77 -3.39 4.05 1.30
N HIS A 78 -4.61 4.40 0.88
CA HIS A 78 -4.79 5.46 -0.10
C HIS A 78 -4.40 6.82 0.51
N GLN A 79 -3.58 7.58 -0.19
CA GLN A 79 -3.33 8.99 0.10
C GLN A 79 -3.84 9.85 -1.06
N SER A 80 -4.88 10.64 -0.78
CA SER A 80 -5.36 11.63 -1.74
C SER A 80 -4.35 12.77 -1.85
N ARG A 81 -4.14 13.28 -3.08
CA ARG A 81 -3.35 14.49 -3.35
C ARG A 81 -4.04 15.78 -2.91
N THR A 82 -5.15 15.73 -2.18
CA THR A 82 -5.76 16.93 -1.62
C THR A 82 -4.79 17.54 -0.62
N SER A 83 -3.96 18.45 -1.10
CA SER A 83 -3.24 19.41 -0.28
C SER A 83 -4.30 20.25 0.41
N TYR A 84 -4.69 19.84 1.61
CA TYR A 84 -5.40 20.72 2.54
C TYR A 84 -4.41 21.84 2.87
N ASP A 85 -4.51 22.96 2.15
CA ASP A 85 -3.69 24.16 2.40
C ASP A 85 -4.15 24.91 3.66
N GLY A 86 -5.15 24.37 4.38
CA GLY A 86 -5.74 24.93 5.61
C GLY A 86 -6.41 26.30 5.43
N THR A 87 -6.34 26.87 4.23
CA THR A 87 -6.73 28.25 3.93
C THR A 87 -8.05 28.30 3.16
N ARG A 88 -8.38 27.25 2.41
CA ARG A 88 -9.57 27.18 1.54
C ARG A 88 -10.76 26.38 2.08
N ASP A 89 -10.59 25.67 3.20
CA ASP A 89 -11.60 24.75 3.74
C ASP A 89 -12.33 25.26 5.00
N ILE A 90 -12.20 26.55 5.32
CA ILE A 90 -13.08 27.18 6.32
C ILE A 90 -14.46 27.42 5.69
N PRO A 91 -15.54 26.80 6.20
CA PRO A 91 -16.90 27.12 5.74
C PRO A 91 -17.19 28.59 6.02
N VAL A 92 -17.73 29.30 5.03
CA VAL A 92 -18.29 30.66 5.20
C VAL A 92 -19.69 30.56 5.80
#